data_AF-A0A2H0UQP9-F1
#
_entry.id   AF-A0A2H0UQP9-F1
#
_cell.length_a   1.000
_cell.length_b   1.000
_cell.length_c   1.000
_cell.angle_alpha   90.00
_cell.angle_beta   90.00
_cell.angle_gamma   90.00
#
_symmetry.space_group_name_H-M   'P 1'
#
loop_
_entity.id
_entity.type
_entity.pdbx_description
1 polymer ?
#
loop_
_entity_poly.entity_id
_entity_poly.type
_entity_poly.pdbx_seq_one_letter_code
_entity_poly.pdbx_strand_id
1 'polypeptide(L)'
;MSIALSYLVLLLVAFYVIYKLRRAILKDKNAVVPLLILIPRKKEGTESIHSQKDIQLTNELYNRLLEFKIWFAIEVVVENIGEEIKFFIFINRSNENRVRQLIKSLWPNSDAPEVDYYDLFSSVGTGSTAVSYLAQVKPYLTPLTTDSNVFIRILQCLSELSTVAESAAIQWIVKPAHSQIKYDISSQITQLQNNKIPNEQINQHFHLTKENVKALEAKVSQPLATANCKLAVHTASNARTVQVLQKIASIFQNSHSSLQFNQVELKPFKNQESAIEQFLQHKFVPELEMILNTTEIASLFHLPGQNTPNPKIQRHQ
;
A
#
# COMPACT_ATOMS: atom_id res chain seq x y z
N MET A 1 -57.76 -21.44 9.55
CA MET A 1 -56.95 -20.53 8.69
C MET A 1 -55.98 -19.64 9.50
N SER A 2 -56.11 -19.50 10.81
CA SER A 2 -55.30 -18.59 11.65
C SER A 2 -53.90 -19.11 12.02
N ILE A 3 -53.76 -20.39 12.35
CA ILE A 3 -52.51 -20.96 12.89
C ILE A 3 -51.37 -20.99 11.84
N ALA A 4 -51.68 -21.39 10.60
CA ALA A 4 -50.69 -21.44 9.52
C ALA A 4 -50.14 -20.05 9.16
N LEU A 5 -51.00 -19.03 9.21
CA LEU A 5 -50.59 -17.64 8.99
C LEU A 5 -49.67 -17.14 10.11
N SER A 6 -49.97 -17.50 11.37
CA SER A 6 -49.10 -17.19 12.52
C SER A 6 -47.72 -17.84 12.40
N TYR A 7 -47.64 -19.11 11.97
CA TYR A 7 -46.35 -19.78 11.72
C TYR A 7 -45.58 -19.14 10.56
N LEU A 8 -46.25 -18.75 9.49
CA LEU A 8 -45.62 -18.06 8.37
C LEU A 8 -45.03 -16.71 8.80
N VAL A 9 -45.76 -15.93 9.59
CA VAL A 9 -45.28 -14.66 10.13
C VAL A 9 -44.09 -14.87 11.07
N LEU A 10 -44.13 -15.87 11.96
CA LEU A 10 -43.01 -16.23 12.82
C LEU A 10 -41.76 -16.62 12.00
N LEU A 11 -41.93 -17.41 10.94
CA LEU A 11 -40.82 -17.79 10.04
C LEU A 11 -40.23 -16.57 9.32
N LEU A 12 -41.06 -15.64 8.83
CA LEU A 12 -40.60 -14.42 8.18
C LEU A 12 -39.86 -13.49 9.15
N VAL A 13 -40.36 -13.35 10.38
CA VAL A 13 -39.68 -12.58 11.44
C VAL A 13 -38.35 -13.24 11.82
N ALA A 14 -38.33 -14.56 12.02
CA ALA A 14 -37.09 -15.28 12.31
C ALA A 14 -36.08 -15.13 11.17
N PHE A 15 -36.51 -15.26 9.91
CA PHE A 15 -35.65 -15.04 8.74
C PHE A 15 -35.11 -13.60 8.69
N TYR A 16 -35.95 -12.60 8.93
CA TYR A 16 -35.54 -11.19 8.98
C TYR A 16 -34.53 -10.91 10.11
N VAL A 17 -34.76 -11.47 11.30
CA VAL A 17 -33.84 -11.36 12.44
C VAL A 17 -32.50 -12.03 12.11
N ILE A 18 -32.51 -13.25 11.57
CA ILE A 18 -31.29 -13.95 11.12
C ILE A 18 -30.56 -13.14 10.05
N TYR A 19 -31.28 -12.58 9.07
CA TYR A 19 -30.72 -11.73 8.03
C TYR A 19 -30.04 -10.48 8.63
N LYS A 20 -30.70 -9.80 9.57
CA LYS A 20 -30.17 -8.60 10.24
C LYS A 20 -28.94 -8.92 11.10
N LEU A 21 -28.99 -10.02 11.86
CA LEU A 21 -27.86 -10.50 12.66
C LEU A 21 -26.66 -10.87 11.77
N ARG A 22 -26.89 -11.65 10.69
CA ARG A 22 -25.83 -11.98 9.72
C ARG A 22 -25.23 -10.73 9.09
N ARG A 23 -26.04 -9.75 8.72
CA ARG A 23 -25.58 -8.48 8.15
C ARG A 23 -24.75 -7.66 9.15
N ALA A 24 -25.15 -7.63 10.42
CA ALA A 24 -24.39 -6.97 11.49
C ALA A 24 -23.03 -7.66 11.73
N ILE A 25 -23.02 -8.99 11.84
CA ILE A 25 -21.79 -9.78 11.99
C ILE A 25 -20.86 -9.60 10.78
N LEU A 26 -21.39 -9.59 9.57
CA LEU A 26 -20.59 -9.36 8.35
C LEU A 26 -20.02 -7.94 8.32
N LYS A 27 -20.78 -6.94 8.76
CA LYS A 27 -20.31 -5.55 8.86
C LYS A 27 -19.14 -5.44 9.83
N ASP A 28 -19.23 -6.09 10.99
CA ASP A 28 -18.16 -6.13 12.00
C ASP A 28 -16.91 -6.88 11.50
N LYS A 29 -17.09 -8.07 10.91
CA LYS A 29 -15.98 -8.85 10.33
C LYS A 29 -15.21 -8.12 9.23
N ASN A 30 -15.91 -7.26 8.49
CA ASN A 30 -15.36 -6.44 7.41
C ASN A 30 -15.01 -5.02 7.85
N ALA A 31 -15.14 -4.69 9.15
CA ALA A 31 -14.68 -3.41 9.67
C ALA A 31 -13.18 -3.32 9.46
N VAL A 32 -12.73 -2.20 8.87
CA VAL A 32 -11.32 -1.92 8.66
C VAL A 32 -10.74 -1.44 9.98
N VAL A 33 -9.66 -2.10 10.40
CA VAL A 33 -9.00 -1.82 11.67
C VAL A 33 -7.55 -1.44 11.45
N PRO A 34 -7.10 -0.30 12.01
CA PRO A 34 -5.72 0.11 11.97
C PRO A 34 -4.91 -0.64 13.05
N LEU A 35 -3.78 -1.20 12.65
CA LEU A 35 -2.78 -1.72 13.57
C LEU A 35 -1.52 -0.86 13.45
N LEU A 36 -1.08 -0.27 14.57
CA LEU A 36 0.17 0.47 14.65
C LEU A 36 1.34 -0.50 14.78
N ILE A 37 2.25 -0.52 13.81
CA ILE A 37 3.38 -1.46 13.79
C ILE A 37 4.54 -0.89 14.59
N LEU A 38 4.87 -1.55 15.69
CA LEU A 38 5.95 -1.16 16.60
C LEU A 38 7.07 -2.20 16.54
N ILE A 39 8.20 -1.84 15.92
CA ILE A 39 9.37 -2.71 15.79
C ILE A 39 10.48 -2.19 16.71
N PRO A 40 10.90 -2.96 17.74
CA PRO A 40 11.87 -2.50 18.73
C PRO A 40 13.23 -2.25 18.08
N ARG A 41 13.99 -1.31 18.65
CA ARG A 41 15.37 -1.05 18.22
C ARG A 41 16.30 -2.10 18.81
N LYS A 42 17.22 -2.64 18.03
CA LYS A 42 18.32 -3.43 18.60
C LYS A 42 19.31 -2.46 19.27
N LYS A 43 19.68 -2.70 20.54
CA LYS A 43 20.77 -1.94 21.18
C LYS A 43 22.08 -2.19 20.41
N GLU A 44 22.89 -1.14 20.32
CA GLU A 44 24.05 -0.92 19.44
C GLU A 44 24.93 -2.14 19.13
N GLY A 45 25.49 -2.16 17.92
CA GLY A 45 26.59 -3.05 17.57
C GLY A 45 26.53 -3.67 16.18
N THR A 46 26.19 -2.89 15.15
CA THR A 46 26.73 -2.96 13.76
C THR A 46 25.87 -2.05 12.89
N GLU A 47 26.34 -0.85 12.61
CA GLU A 47 25.89 -0.13 11.43
C GLU A 47 26.42 -0.88 10.21
N SER A 48 25.57 -1.64 9.51
CA SER A 48 25.81 -1.93 8.09
C SER A 48 24.54 -2.36 7.33
N ILE A 49 24.37 -1.71 6.16
CA ILE A 49 23.52 -2.01 4.98
C ILE A 49 22.02 -2.18 5.24
N HIS A 50 21.30 -1.04 5.22
CA HIS A 50 20.05 -0.87 5.96
C HIS A 50 18.71 -1.01 5.22
N SER A 51 18.66 -1.59 4.03
CA SER A 51 17.41 -1.66 3.26
C SER A 51 17.03 -3.08 2.83
N GLN A 52 18.01 -3.92 2.47
CA GLN A 52 17.70 -5.20 1.82
C GLN A 52 16.97 -6.20 2.72
N LYS A 53 17.39 -6.37 3.97
CA LYS A 53 16.73 -7.28 4.91
C LYS A 53 15.32 -6.81 5.25
N ASP A 54 15.14 -5.50 5.42
CA ASP A 54 13.86 -4.88 5.74
C ASP A 54 12.87 -5.04 4.57
N ILE A 55 13.35 -4.85 3.35
CA ILE A 55 12.62 -5.14 2.10
C ILE A 55 12.26 -6.62 2.01
N GLN A 56 13.19 -7.54 2.30
CA GLN A 56 12.93 -8.98 2.24
C GLN A 56 11.84 -9.42 3.24
N LEU A 57 11.90 -8.97 4.48
CA LEU A 57 10.89 -9.29 5.50
C LEU A 57 9.53 -8.68 5.14
N THR A 58 9.52 -7.46 4.62
CA THR A 58 8.28 -6.82 4.15
C THR A 58 7.71 -7.52 2.92
N ASN A 59 8.56 -7.95 1.98
CA ASN A 59 8.15 -8.74 0.82
C ASN A 59 7.51 -10.07 1.26
N GLU A 60 8.10 -10.74 2.25
CA GLU A 60 7.54 -11.97 2.81
C GLU A 60 6.19 -11.70 3.49
N LEU A 61 6.04 -10.61 4.25
CA LEU A 61 4.75 -10.18 4.80
C LEU A 61 3.70 -10.05 3.69
N TYR A 62 4.00 -9.30 2.63
CA TYR A 62 3.08 -9.09 1.53
C TYR A 62 2.75 -10.39 0.79
N ASN A 63 3.74 -11.26 0.54
CA ASN A 63 3.53 -12.57 -0.05
C ASN A 63 2.48 -13.37 0.72
N ARG A 64 2.66 -13.50 2.04
CA ARG A 64 1.73 -14.24 2.91
C ARG A 64 0.33 -13.63 2.93
N LEU A 65 0.23 -12.29 3.00
CA LEU A 65 -1.06 -11.61 2.96
C LEU A 65 -1.81 -11.90 1.65
N LEU A 66 -1.13 -11.84 0.50
CA LEU A 66 -1.73 -12.11 -0.81
C LEU A 66 -2.06 -13.59 -1.04
N GLU A 67 -1.24 -14.50 -0.52
CA GLU A 67 -1.51 -15.95 -0.52
C GLU A 67 -2.79 -16.26 0.27
N PHE A 68 -2.96 -15.64 1.45
CA PHE A 68 -4.17 -15.75 2.26
C PHE A 68 -5.37 -14.97 1.72
N LYS A 69 -5.22 -14.32 0.56
CA LYS A 69 -6.24 -13.47 -0.07
C LYS A 69 -6.71 -12.34 0.84
N ILE A 70 -5.81 -11.82 1.66
CA ILE A 70 -6.05 -10.70 2.55
C ILE A 70 -5.77 -9.41 1.79
N TRP A 71 -6.81 -8.59 1.65
CA TRP A 71 -6.64 -7.18 1.31
C TRP A 71 -6.04 -6.43 2.49
N PHE A 72 -5.12 -5.52 2.21
CA PHE A 72 -4.55 -4.64 3.22
C PHE A 72 -4.26 -3.26 2.64
N ALA A 73 -4.26 -2.24 3.50
CA ALA A 73 -3.53 -1.02 3.24
C ALA A 73 -2.35 -0.89 4.19
N ILE A 74 -1.27 -0.27 3.75
CA ILE A 74 -0.10 0.00 4.59
C ILE A 74 0.29 1.46 4.42
N GLU A 75 0.62 2.10 5.54
CA GLU A 75 0.85 3.54 5.58
C GLU A 75 2.08 3.90 6.40
N VAL A 76 2.77 4.94 5.97
CA VAL A 76 3.74 5.67 6.77
C VAL A 76 3.22 7.09 6.97
N VAL A 77 3.24 7.56 8.20
CA VAL A 77 2.55 8.78 8.62
C VAL A 77 3.44 9.61 9.53
N VAL A 78 3.48 10.92 9.27
CA VAL A 78 3.86 11.95 10.25
C VAL A 78 2.62 12.77 10.51
N GLU A 79 2.17 12.78 11.77
CA GLU A 79 0.99 13.52 12.22
C GLU A 79 1.26 15.03 12.31
N ASN A 80 0.21 15.84 12.47
CA ASN A 80 0.31 17.30 12.51
C ASN A 80 1.08 17.83 13.74
N ILE A 81 1.22 17.01 14.78
CA ILE A 81 1.81 17.34 16.08
C ILE A 81 2.76 16.19 16.43
N GLY A 82 4.00 16.56 16.70
CA GLY A 82 5.08 15.62 16.93
C GLY A 82 5.94 15.44 15.68
N GLU A 83 6.98 14.63 15.81
CA GLU A 83 7.92 14.32 14.73
C GLU A 83 8.02 12.83 14.47
N GLU A 84 7.18 12.03 15.12
CA GLU A 84 7.23 10.59 15.04
C GLU A 84 6.72 10.09 13.68
N ILE A 85 7.50 9.24 13.03
CA ILE A 85 7.12 8.49 11.84
C ILE A 85 6.49 7.18 12.30
N LYS A 86 5.20 7.03 12.03
CA LYS A 86 4.39 5.88 12.42
C LYS A 86 4.08 5.01 11.21
N PHE A 87 4.04 3.70 11.42
CA PHE A 87 3.72 2.73 10.38
C PHE A 87 2.42 2.02 10.76
N PHE A 88 1.47 1.98 9.84
CA PHE A 88 0.18 1.35 10.07
C PHE A 88 -0.09 0.28 9.03
N ILE A 89 -0.79 -0.78 9.43
CA ILE A 89 -1.45 -1.70 8.50
C ILE A 89 -2.94 -1.73 8.79
N PHE A 90 -3.74 -1.58 7.75
CA PHE A 90 -5.19 -1.59 7.79
C PHE A 90 -5.68 -2.87 7.14
N ILE A 91 -6.52 -3.60 7.86
CA ILE A 91 -7.03 -4.91 7.47
C ILE A 91 -8.47 -5.06 7.93
N ASN A 92 -9.18 -6.06 7.42
CA ASN A 92 -10.48 -6.43 7.98
C ASN A 92 -10.29 -7.07 9.37
N ARG A 93 -11.17 -6.73 10.33
CA ARG A 93 -11.22 -7.27 11.70
C ARG A 93 -11.04 -8.79 11.75
N SER A 94 -11.68 -9.52 10.83
CA SER A 94 -11.57 -10.98 10.73
C SER A 94 -10.14 -11.53 10.57
N ASN A 95 -9.19 -10.72 10.09
CA ASN A 95 -7.79 -11.11 9.90
C ASN A 95 -6.84 -10.63 11.00
N GLU A 96 -7.33 -9.87 12.00
CA GLU A 96 -6.47 -9.20 12.99
C GLU A 96 -5.49 -10.15 13.68
N ASN A 97 -6.00 -11.19 14.32
CA ASN A 97 -5.16 -12.15 15.05
C ASN A 97 -4.10 -12.79 14.14
N ARG A 98 -4.48 -13.14 12.91
CA ARG A 98 -3.56 -13.76 11.94
C ARG A 98 -2.46 -12.79 11.54
N VAL A 99 -2.81 -11.54 11.25
CA VAL A 99 -1.86 -10.51 10.80
C VAL A 99 -0.91 -10.12 11.93
N ARG A 100 -1.41 -9.95 13.16
CA ARG A 100 -0.57 -9.71 14.34
C ARG A 100 0.45 -10.84 14.57
N GLN A 101 0.00 -12.09 14.50
CA GLN A 101 0.88 -13.27 14.62
C GLN A 101 1.93 -13.30 13.51
N LEU A 102 1.52 -13.01 12.27
CA LEU A 102 2.43 -12.94 11.13
C LEU A 102 3.50 -11.86 11.31
N ILE A 103 3.12 -10.63 11.68
CA ILE A 103 4.06 -9.54 11.97
C ILE A 103 5.03 -9.97 13.07
N LYS A 104 4.53 -10.50 14.18
CA LYS A 104 5.36 -10.98 15.30
C LYS A 104 6.32 -12.12 14.91
N SER A 105 5.93 -12.95 13.94
CA SER A 105 6.79 -14.02 13.43
C SER A 105 7.93 -13.51 12.55
N LEU A 106 7.70 -12.43 11.78
CA LEU A 106 8.68 -11.84 10.87
C LEU A 106 9.60 -10.84 11.59
N TRP A 107 9.05 -10.08 12.54
CA TRP A 107 9.78 -9.18 13.42
C TRP A 107 9.63 -9.63 14.88
N PRO A 108 10.56 -10.46 15.40
CA PRO A 108 10.53 -10.87 16.79
C PRO A 108 10.50 -9.66 17.73
N ASN A 109 9.68 -9.75 18.78
CA ASN A 109 9.43 -8.69 19.77
C ASN A 109 8.72 -7.44 19.21
N SER A 110 8.21 -7.46 17.98
CA SER A 110 7.29 -6.42 17.52
C SER A 110 5.95 -6.53 18.23
N ASP A 111 5.26 -5.41 18.32
CA ASP A 111 3.82 -5.37 18.63
C ASP A 111 3.06 -4.69 17.48
N ALA A 112 1.77 -4.96 17.41
CA ALA A 112 0.87 -4.38 16.41
C ALA A 112 -0.49 -4.05 17.05
N PRO A 113 -0.56 -3.18 18.08
CA PRO A 113 -1.80 -2.83 18.75
C PRO A 113 -2.79 -2.17 17.78
N GLU A 114 -4.07 -2.46 17.98
CA GLU A 114 -5.16 -1.66 17.42
C GLU A 114 -5.18 -0.31 18.12
N VAL A 115 -5.35 0.73 17.32
CA VAL A 115 -5.36 2.13 17.78
C VAL A 115 -6.53 2.87 17.14
N ASP A 116 -6.82 4.08 17.59
CA ASP A 116 -7.77 4.94 16.90
C ASP A 116 -7.17 5.48 15.59
N TYR A 117 -8.03 5.92 14.68
CA TYR A 117 -7.59 6.62 13.48
C TYR A 117 -6.85 7.89 13.87
N TYR A 118 -5.68 8.10 13.25
CA TYR A 118 -4.93 9.34 13.40
C TYR A 118 -5.59 10.46 12.59
N ASP A 119 -5.35 11.70 13.00
CA ASP A 119 -5.83 12.87 12.27
C ASP A 119 -4.70 13.50 11.44
N LEU A 120 -4.71 13.24 10.13
CA LEU A 120 -3.72 13.81 9.22
C LEU A 120 -3.94 15.31 8.98
N PHE A 121 -5.18 15.79 9.05
CA PHE A 121 -5.60 17.07 8.48
C PHE A 121 -6.04 18.10 9.53
N SER A 122 -5.97 17.76 10.82
CA SER A 122 -6.31 18.68 11.91
C SER A 122 -5.33 19.83 12.07
N SER A 123 -5.43 20.84 11.22
CA SER A 123 -5.38 22.20 11.76
C SER A 123 -6.74 22.81 11.52
N VAL A 124 -7.40 23.25 12.58
CA VAL A 124 -8.69 23.93 12.49
C VAL A 124 -8.49 25.20 11.65
N GLY A 125 -8.78 25.12 10.35
CA GLY A 125 -9.13 26.25 9.48
C GLY A 125 -8.01 27.02 8.75
N THR A 126 -6.71 26.74 8.92
CA THR A 126 -5.63 27.59 8.37
C THR A 126 -4.43 26.83 7.77
N GLY A 127 -4.67 25.77 6.98
CA GLY A 127 -3.63 25.04 6.25
C GLY A 127 -4.03 24.67 4.82
N SER A 128 -3.07 24.18 4.03
CA SER A 128 -3.30 23.67 2.68
C SER A 128 -3.04 22.18 2.61
N THR A 129 -4.06 21.42 2.23
CA THR A 129 -3.98 19.98 1.99
C THR A 129 -3.89 19.69 0.49
N ALA A 130 -3.05 18.74 0.11
CA ALA A 130 -3.06 18.18 -1.24
C ALA A 130 -2.80 16.67 -1.22
N VAL A 131 -3.53 15.96 -2.06
CA VAL A 131 -3.41 14.52 -2.30
C VAL A 131 -3.01 14.30 -3.75
N SER A 132 -2.05 13.40 -3.93
CA SER A 132 -1.57 12.92 -5.23
C SER A 132 -1.56 11.40 -5.25
N TYR A 133 -1.51 10.79 -6.43
CA TYR A 133 -1.42 9.35 -6.61
C TYR A 133 -0.20 8.97 -7.44
N LEU A 134 0.32 7.78 -7.20
CA LEU A 134 1.39 7.21 -8.00
C LEU A 134 0.80 6.52 -9.23
N ALA A 135 1.39 6.75 -10.39
CA ALA A 135 1.01 6.11 -11.65
C ALA A 135 2.24 5.52 -12.35
N GLN A 136 2.06 4.40 -13.04
CA GLN A 136 3.07 3.85 -13.94
C GLN A 136 3.14 4.69 -15.23
N VAL A 137 4.36 4.94 -15.71
CA VAL A 137 4.61 5.70 -16.95
C VAL A 137 4.43 4.81 -18.18
N LYS A 138 4.89 3.56 -18.10
CA LYS A 138 4.73 2.51 -19.13
C LYS A 138 3.57 1.58 -18.76
N PRO A 139 3.07 0.74 -19.68
CA PRO A 139 2.02 -0.22 -19.37
C PRO A 139 2.37 -1.16 -18.21
N TYR A 140 1.33 -1.65 -17.53
CA TYR A 140 1.44 -2.39 -16.28
C TYR A 140 2.23 -3.72 -16.37
N LEU A 141 2.38 -4.29 -17.56
CA LEU A 141 3.21 -5.49 -17.75
C LEU A 141 4.68 -5.20 -17.53
N THR A 142 5.17 -4.02 -17.90
CA THR A 142 6.58 -3.69 -17.74
C THR A 142 6.90 -3.61 -16.24
N PRO A 143 7.84 -4.42 -15.73
CA PRO A 143 8.14 -4.45 -14.31
C PRO A 143 8.82 -3.15 -13.87
N LEU A 144 8.52 -2.72 -12.65
CA LEU A 144 9.33 -1.76 -11.92
C LEU A 144 10.64 -2.44 -11.53
N THR A 145 11.66 -1.61 -11.39
CA THR A 145 12.95 -2.01 -10.84
C THR A 145 12.95 -1.78 -9.33
N THR A 146 13.81 -2.52 -8.65
CA THR A 146 13.78 -2.70 -7.20
C THR A 146 14.89 -1.89 -6.51
N ASP A 147 14.97 -0.57 -6.75
CA ASP A 147 15.91 0.26 -5.98
C ASP A 147 15.46 0.36 -4.52
N SER A 148 16.25 -0.28 -3.66
CA SER A 148 16.06 -0.31 -2.22
C SER A 148 16.15 1.04 -1.51
N ASN A 149 16.67 2.09 -2.18
CA ASN A 149 16.91 3.40 -1.57
C ASN A 149 15.74 4.39 -1.71
N VAL A 150 14.76 4.11 -2.58
CA VAL A 150 13.62 5.01 -2.83
C VAL A 150 12.90 5.33 -1.52
N PHE A 151 12.54 4.29 -0.76
CA PHE A 151 11.78 4.48 0.48
C PHE A 151 12.60 5.17 1.58
N ILE A 152 13.89 4.88 1.70
CA ILE A 152 14.75 5.55 2.70
C ILE A 152 14.84 7.05 2.44
N ARG A 153 14.96 7.47 1.17
CA ARG A 153 14.94 8.89 0.80
C ARG A 153 13.61 9.55 1.10
N ILE A 154 12.50 8.81 0.96
CA ILE A 154 11.17 9.27 1.37
C ILE A 154 11.13 9.48 2.89
N LEU A 155 11.61 8.52 3.68
CA LEU A 155 11.68 8.66 5.15
C LEU A 155 12.52 9.86 5.59
N GLN A 156 13.63 10.15 4.89
CA GLN A 156 14.42 11.36 5.12
C GLN A 156 13.60 12.62 4.88
N CYS A 157 12.82 12.68 3.78
CA CYS A 157 11.93 13.80 3.51
C CYS A 157 10.85 13.97 4.61
N LEU A 158 10.26 12.86 5.08
CA LEU A 158 9.28 12.89 6.17
C LEU A 158 9.89 13.36 7.49
N SER A 159 11.16 13.03 7.73
CA SER A 159 11.89 13.42 8.94
C SER A 159 12.18 14.92 9.02
N GLU A 160 12.14 15.63 7.89
CA GLU A 160 12.34 17.08 7.81
C GLU A 160 11.06 17.89 8.02
N LEU A 161 9.91 17.23 8.17
CA LEU A 161 8.66 17.91 8.49
C LEU A 161 8.74 18.57 9.86
N SER A 162 8.14 19.75 9.97
CA SER A 162 8.07 20.53 11.19
C SER A 162 7.21 19.82 12.23
N THR A 163 7.57 19.96 13.52
CA THR A 163 6.89 19.28 14.63
C THR A 163 5.44 19.72 14.86
N VAL A 164 5.02 20.83 14.24
CA VAL A 164 3.68 21.40 14.37
C VAL A 164 3.23 21.89 13.00
N ALA A 165 1.98 21.59 12.65
CA ALA A 165 1.29 22.07 11.45
C ALA A 165 1.89 21.58 10.11
N GLU A 166 2.76 20.56 10.12
CA GLU A 166 3.14 19.81 8.94
C GLU A 166 2.85 18.33 9.17
N SER A 167 2.16 17.71 8.23
CA SER A 167 1.86 16.28 8.25
C SER A 167 1.94 15.72 6.84
N ALA A 168 2.26 14.43 6.75
CA ALA A 168 2.25 13.71 5.49
C ALA A 168 2.02 12.24 5.71
N ALA A 169 1.34 11.61 4.76
CA ALA A 169 1.13 10.17 4.76
C ALA A 169 1.25 9.59 3.36
N ILE A 170 1.91 8.44 3.25
CA ILE A 170 1.93 7.63 2.02
C ILE A 170 1.15 6.36 2.31
N GLN A 171 0.09 6.15 1.53
CA GLN A 171 -0.83 5.04 1.64
C GLN A 171 -0.70 4.14 0.43
N TRP A 172 -0.40 2.86 0.67
CA TRP A 172 -0.54 1.79 -0.31
C TRP A 172 -1.78 0.98 0.00
N ILE A 173 -2.66 0.79 -0.98
CA ILE A 173 -3.80 -0.12 -0.88
C ILE A 173 -3.54 -1.29 -1.82
N VAL A 174 -3.47 -2.50 -1.28
CA VAL A 174 -3.00 -3.69 -2.02
C VAL A 174 -4.04 -4.81 -1.95
N LYS A 175 -4.42 -5.33 -3.11
CA LYS A 175 -5.31 -6.50 -3.24
C LYS A 175 -4.63 -7.61 -4.04
N PRO A 176 -4.97 -8.89 -3.81
CA PRO A 176 -4.57 -9.97 -4.72
C PRO A 176 -5.06 -9.67 -6.14
N ALA A 177 -4.17 -9.78 -7.13
CA ALA A 177 -4.57 -9.62 -8.53
C ALA A 177 -5.53 -10.73 -8.97
N HIS A 178 -6.41 -10.41 -9.93
CA HIS A 178 -7.28 -11.40 -10.54
C HIS A 178 -6.43 -12.49 -11.23
N SER A 179 -6.81 -13.76 -11.08
CA SER A 179 -6.02 -14.90 -11.60
C SER A 179 -5.77 -14.81 -13.11
N GLN A 180 -6.72 -14.23 -13.85
CA GLN A 180 -6.62 -14.00 -15.29
C GLN A 180 -5.37 -13.18 -15.67
N ILE A 181 -4.99 -12.19 -14.87
CA ILE A 181 -3.82 -11.33 -15.18
C ILE A 181 -2.54 -12.16 -15.26
N LYS A 182 -2.36 -13.12 -14.34
CA LYS A 182 -1.19 -14.01 -14.37
C LYS A 182 -1.19 -14.90 -15.62
N TYR A 183 -2.37 -15.41 -16.00
CA TYR A 183 -2.54 -16.22 -17.21
C TYR A 183 -2.20 -15.41 -18.47
N ASP A 184 -2.71 -14.19 -18.58
CA ASP A 184 -2.49 -13.31 -19.73
C ASP A 184 -1.01 -12.98 -19.92
N ILE A 185 -0.32 -12.61 -18.83
CA ILE A 185 1.13 -12.33 -18.88
C ILE A 185 1.91 -13.60 -19.25
N SER A 186 1.57 -14.76 -18.69
CA SER A 186 2.27 -16.03 -18.97
C SER A 186 2.08 -16.49 -20.42
N SER A 187 0.87 -16.30 -20.97
CA SER A 187 0.57 -16.58 -22.37
C SER A 187 1.43 -15.72 -23.30
N GLN A 188 1.54 -14.41 -23.01
CA GLN A 188 2.38 -13.49 -23.80
C GLN A 188 3.87 -13.83 -23.71
N ILE A 189 4.39 -14.21 -22.53
CA ILE A 189 5.77 -14.69 -22.37
C ILE A 189 6.02 -15.91 -23.29
N THR A 190 5.10 -16.87 -23.29
CA THR A 190 5.22 -18.10 -24.10
C THR A 190 5.21 -17.79 -25.60
N GLN A 191 4.37 -16.86 -26.05
CA GLN A 191 4.33 -16.43 -27.45
C GLN A 191 5.65 -15.76 -27.88
N LEU A 192 6.19 -14.87 -27.05
CA LEU A 192 7.49 -14.22 -27.29
C LEU A 192 8.64 -15.22 -27.41
N GLN A 193 8.72 -16.20 -26.52
CA GLN A 193 9.77 -17.23 -26.55
C GLN A 193 9.74 -18.04 -27.85
N ASN A 194 8.55 -18.33 -28.36
CA ASN A 194 8.36 -19.13 -29.56
C ASN A 194 8.54 -18.36 -30.87
N ASN A 195 8.96 -17.08 -30.85
CA ASN A 195 9.02 -16.19 -32.01
C ASN A 195 7.69 -16.07 -32.78
N LYS A 196 6.59 -16.50 -32.16
CA LYS A 196 5.23 -16.34 -32.69
C LYS A 196 4.80 -14.94 -32.29
N ILE A 197 5.33 -13.93 -32.96
CA ILE A 197 4.91 -12.55 -32.77
C ILE A 197 3.73 -12.33 -33.73
N PRO A 198 2.46 -12.41 -33.31
CA PRO A 198 1.56 -11.39 -33.81
C PRO A 198 2.09 -10.09 -33.21
N ASN A 199 2.18 -9.05 -34.03
CA ASN A 199 2.54 -7.71 -33.63
C ASN A 199 1.43 -7.15 -32.71
N GLU A 200 1.22 -7.77 -31.54
CA GLU A 200 0.16 -7.43 -30.62
C GLU A 200 0.68 -6.33 -29.72
N GLN A 201 0.37 -5.10 -30.13
CA GLN A 201 0.31 -3.96 -29.23
C GLN A 201 -0.56 -4.34 -28.03
N ILE A 202 0.08 -4.74 -26.92
CA ILE A 202 -0.59 -4.92 -25.63
C ILE A 202 -1.20 -3.57 -25.18
N ASN A 203 -0.55 -2.48 -25.61
CA ASN A 203 -1.01 -1.11 -25.61
C ASN A 203 -0.25 -0.38 -26.75
N GLN A 204 -0.83 0.68 -27.33
CA GLN A 204 -0.21 1.48 -28.40
C GLN A 204 1.21 2.01 -28.07
N HIS A 205 1.60 2.02 -26.79
CA HIS A 205 2.81 2.67 -26.29
C HIS A 205 3.94 1.73 -25.84
N PHE A 206 3.84 0.41 -26.04
CA PHE A 206 4.90 -0.50 -25.59
C PHE A 206 5.10 -1.72 -26.48
N HIS A 207 6.35 -1.90 -26.92
CA HIS A 207 6.80 -3.10 -27.64
C HIS A 207 7.49 -4.05 -26.66
N LEU A 208 6.85 -5.19 -26.39
CA LEU A 208 7.42 -6.27 -25.59
C LEU A 208 8.57 -6.91 -26.40
N THR A 209 9.82 -6.80 -25.95
CA THR A 209 10.97 -7.41 -26.63
C THR A 209 11.44 -8.66 -25.89
N LYS A 210 12.27 -9.49 -26.56
CA LYS A 210 12.91 -10.65 -25.91
C LYS A 210 13.74 -10.27 -24.69
N GLU A 211 14.26 -9.04 -24.65
CA GLU A 211 15.03 -8.54 -23.50
C GLU A 211 14.16 -8.41 -22.25
N ASN A 212 12.85 -8.17 -22.40
CA ASN A 212 11.93 -8.04 -21.29
C ASN A 212 11.48 -9.39 -20.70
N VAL A 213 11.67 -10.51 -21.42
CA VAL A 213 11.14 -11.84 -21.03
C VAL A 213 11.58 -12.24 -19.63
N LYS A 214 12.88 -12.15 -19.32
CA LYS A 214 13.40 -12.50 -17.99
C LYS A 214 12.81 -11.64 -16.88
N ALA A 215 12.61 -10.35 -17.15
CA ALA A 215 12.05 -9.42 -16.18
C ALA A 215 10.55 -9.71 -15.92
N LEU A 216 9.81 -10.09 -16.97
CA LEU A 216 8.41 -10.51 -16.87
C LEU A 216 8.25 -11.85 -16.15
N GLU A 217 9.11 -12.83 -16.44
CA GLU A 217 9.16 -14.11 -15.72
C GLU A 217 9.42 -13.88 -14.23
N ALA A 218 10.39 -13.02 -13.90
CA ALA A 218 10.64 -12.62 -12.52
C ALA A 218 9.40 -11.93 -11.90
N LYS A 219 8.70 -11.06 -12.64
CA LYS A 219 7.47 -10.40 -12.18
C LYS A 219 6.40 -11.41 -11.77
N VAL A 220 6.08 -12.38 -12.64
CA VAL A 220 5.01 -13.37 -12.41
C VAL A 220 5.40 -14.55 -11.51
N SER A 221 6.69 -14.70 -11.22
CA SER A 221 7.20 -15.68 -10.24
C SER A 221 6.76 -15.39 -8.81
N GLN A 222 6.46 -14.12 -8.52
CA GLN A 222 5.95 -13.66 -7.24
C GLN A 222 4.42 -13.46 -7.30
N PRO A 223 3.71 -13.48 -6.17
CA PRO A 223 2.30 -13.09 -6.10
C PRO A 223 2.07 -11.71 -6.73
N LEU A 224 1.13 -11.64 -7.66
CA LEU A 224 0.69 -10.39 -8.28
C LEU A 224 -0.40 -9.73 -7.43
N ALA A 225 -0.34 -8.41 -7.39
CA ALA A 225 -1.27 -7.54 -6.70
C ALA A 225 -1.80 -6.46 -7.63
N THR A 226 -3.01 -6.00 -7.33
CA THR A 226 -3.53 -4.72 -7.80
C THR A 226 -3.33 -3.70 -6.68
N ALA A 227 -2.69 -2.58 -7.01
CA ALA A 227 -2.27 -1.59 -6.03
C ALA A 227 -2.66 -0.16 -6.42
N ASN A 228 -3.06 0.64 -5.43
CA ASN A 228 -3.01 2.09 -5.54
C ASN A 228 -1.99 2.62 -4.53
N CYS A 229 -1.30 3.70 -4.87
CA CYS A 229 -0.49 4.45 -3.93
C CYS A 229 -0.93 5.91 -3.95
N LYS A 230 -1.18 6.49 -2.78
CA LYS A 230 -1.54 7.89 -2.59
C LYS A 230 -0.58 8.55 -1.63
N LEU A 231 -0.29 9.83 -1.87
CA LEU A 231 0.48 10.69 -0.98
C LEU A 231 -0.43 11.86 -0.59
N ALA A 232 -0.66 12.03 0.70
CA ALA A 232 -1.37 13.16 1.28
C ALA A 232 -0.38 14.01 2.07
N VAL A 233 -0.43 15.33 1.87
CA VAL A 233 0.41 16.30 2.57
C VAL A 233 -0.48 17.44 3.04
N HIS A 234 -0.29 17.88 4.28
CA HIS A 234 -0.92 19.06 4.83
C HIS A 234 0.14 19.93 5.51
N THR A 235 0.16 21.22 5.18
CA THR A 235 1.09 22.20 5.76
C THR A 235 0.40 23.54 5.94
N ALA A 236 1.04 24.48 6.64
CA ALA A 236 0.51 25.82 6.88
C ALA A 236 0.26 26.66 5.61
N SER A 237 0.84 26.32 4.46
CA SER A 237 0.67 27.10 3.22
C SER A 237 0.67 26.23 1.96
N ASN A 238 -0.01 26.69 0.92
CA ASN A 238 -0.04 25.96 -0.36
C ASN A 238 1.36 25.81 -0.97
N ALA A 239 2.19 26.86 -0.90
CA ALA A 239 3.56 26.83 -1.42
C ALA A 239 4.39 25.73 -0.74
N ARG A 240 4.28 25.59 0.58
CA ARG A 240 4.98 24.56 1.34
C ARG A 240 4.45 23.16 1.05
N THR A 241 3.13 22.99 0.93
CA THR A 241 2.52 21.71 0.52
C THR A 241 3.02 21.26 -0.85
N VAL A 242 3.09 22.18 -1.83
CA VAL A 242 3.63 21.90 -3.16
C VAL A 242 5.11 21.54 -3.10
N GLN A 243 5.92 22.22 -2.29
CA GLN A 243 7.34 21.91 -2.12
C GLN A 243 7.57 20.49 -1.58
N VAL A 244 6.84 20.09 -0.54
CA VAL A 244 6.95 18.74 0.05
C VAL A 244 6.53 17.67 -0.97
N LEU A 245 5.41 17.89 -1.68
CA LEU A 245 4.97 16.98 -2.74
C LEU A 245 5.99 16.85 -3.87
N GLN A 246 6.56 17.96 -4.35
CA GLN A 246 7.58 17.96 -5.40
C GLN A 246 8.86 17.26 -4.96
N LYS A 247 9.27 17.46 -3.71
CA LYS A 247 10.43 16.76 -3.14
C LYS A 247 10.22 15.24 -3.18
N ILE A 248 9.07 14.74 -2.72
CA ILE A 248 8.74 13.31 -2.76
C ILE A 248 8.57 12.81 -4.20
N ALA A 249 7.89 13.57 -5.06
CA ALA A 249 7.72 13.23 -6.48
C ALA A 249 9.06 13.05 -7.20
N SER A 250 10.04 13.93 -6.91
CA SER A 250 11.39 13.82 -7.48
C SER A 250 12.12 12.54 -7.07
N ILE A 251 11.83 11.98 -5.89
CA ILE A 251 12.43 10.71 -5.44
C ILE A 251 11.89 9.56 -6.29
N PHE A 252 10.58 9.52 -6.54
CA PHE A 252 9.95 8.52 -7.40
C PHE A 252 10.43 8.62 -8.85
N GLN A 253 10.45 9.82 -9.43
CA GLN A 253 10.85 10.03 -10.83
C GLN A 253 12.32 9.70 -11.08
N ASN A 254 13.20 10.04 -10.14
CA ASN A 254 14.63 9.77 -10.24
C ASN A 254 15.03 8.35 -9.83
N SER A 255 14.06 7.49 -9.50
CA SER A 255 14.38 6.12 -9.09
C SER A 255 15.11 5.36 -10.20
N HIS A 256 14.77 5.56 -11.49
CA HIS A 256 15.32 4.74 -12.58
C HIS A 256 15.26 5.36 -13.99
N SER A 257 16.18 5.00 -14.88
CA SER A 257 16.25 5.47 -16.29
C SER A 257 16.36 4.38 -17.36
N SER A 258 16.34 3.09 -16.99
CA SER A 258 16.50 2.00 -17.97
C SER A 258 15.24 1.79 -18.82
N LEU A 259 15.44 1.58 -20.13
CA LEU A 259 14.36 1.32 -21.09
C LEU A 259 13.60 0.02 -20.79
N GLN A 260 14.23 -0.94 -20.10
CA GLN A 260 13.66 -2.26 -19.83
C GLN A 260 12.64 -2.28 -18.69
N PHE A 261 12.69 -1.29 -17.80
CA PHE A 261 11.82 -1.22 -16.63
C PHE A 261 10.83 -0.06 -16.73
N ASN A 262 9.74 -0.19 -16.00
CA ASN A 262 8.76 0.84 -15.81
C ASN A 262 9.25 1.85 -14.76
N GLN A 263 8.66 3.03 -14.81
CA GLN A 263 8.89 4.12 -13.89
C GLN A 263 7.57 4.49 -13.26
N VAL A 264 7.66 5.14 -12.11
CA VAL A 264 6.51 5.71 -11.42
C VAL A 264 6.64 7.22 -11.38
N GLU A 265 5.51 7.88 -11.57
CA GLU A 265 5.39 9.32 -11.42
C GLU A 265 4.23 9.66 -10.50
N LEU A 266 4.39 10.75 -9.74
CA LEU A 266 3.34 11.23 -8.87
C LEU A 266 2.45 12.23 -9.65
N LYS A 267 1.15 11.98 -9.69
CA LYS A 267 0.15 12.81 -10.38
C LYS A 267 -0.84 13.43 -9.40
N PRO A 268 -1.23 14.71 -9.60
CA PRO A 268 -2.25 15.33 -8.77
C PRO A 268 -3.64 14.78 -9.12
N PHE A 269 -4.53 14.75 -8.13
CA PHE A 269 -5.96 14.57 -8.39
C PHE A 269 -6.59 15.87 -8.93
N LYS A 270 -7.51 15.74 -9.90
CA LYS A 270 -8.30 16.86 -10.40
C LYS A 270 -9.24 17.43 -9.34
N ASN A 271 -9.86 16.56 -8.53
CA ASN A 271 -10.72 16.94 -7.42
C ASN A 271 -10.05 16.51 -6.10
N GLN A 272 -9.54 17.49 -5.36
CA GLN A 272 -8.81 17.28 -4.11
C GLN A 272 -9.72 16.86 -2.95
N GLU A 273 -10.94 17.38 -2.88
CA GLU A 273 -11.93 17.00 -1.85
C GLU A 273 -12.26 15.51 -1.94
N SER A 274 -12.60 15.03 -3.14
CA SER A 274 -12.84 13.60 -3.36
C SER A 274 -11.58 12.76 -3.10
N ALA A 275 -10.39 13.28 -3.43
CA ALA A 275 -9.14 12.58 -3.16
C ALA A 275 -8.87 12.41 -1.66
N ILE A 276 -9.18 13.43 -0.84
CA ILE A 276 -9.09 13.38 0.62
C ILE A 276 -10.07 12.34 1.18
N GLU A 277 -11.33 12.34 0.75
CA GLU A 277 -12.31 11.33 1.17
C GLU A 277 -11.84 9.91 0.81
N GLN A 278 -11.34 9.73 -0.42
CA GLN A 278 -10.80 8.46 -0.89
C GLN A 278 -9.58 7.99 -0.10
N PHE A 279 -8.74 8.93 0.38
CA PHE A 279 -7.60 8.65 1.23
C PHE A 279 -8.06 8.16 2.60
N LEU A 280 -8.91 8.95 3.29
CA LEU A 280 -9.42 8.63 4.64
C LEU A 280 -10.17 7.30 4.70
N GLN A 281 -10.94 6.98 3.65
CA GLN A 281 -11.72 5.74 3.57
C GLN A 281 -10.89 4.52 3.15
N HIS A 282 -9.59 4.65 2.91
CA HIS A 282 -8.75 3.60 2.34
C HIS A 282 -9.35 3.00 1.06
N LYS A 283 -10.00 3.86 0.25
CA LYS A 283 -10.78 3.42 -0.90
C LYS A 283 -9.86 3.09 -2.06
N PHE A 284 -9.95 1.86 -2.56
CA PHE A 284 -9.29 1.47 -3.81
C PHE A 284 -10.05 2.08 -5.01
N VAL A 285 -9.31 2.69 -5.91
CA VAL A 285 -9.79 3.39 -7.10
C VAL A 285 -9.35 2.59 -8.33
N PRO A 286 -10.28 1.90 -9.02
CA PRO A 286 -9.95 1.05 -10.17
C PRO A 286 -9.19 1.80 -11.28
N GLU A 287 -9.48 3.07 -11.50
CA GLU A 287 -8.85 3.90 -12.53
C GLU A 287 -7.38 4.21 -12.25
N LEU A 288 -6.93 4.02 -11.00
CA LEU A 288 -5.54 4.26 -10.57
C LEU A 288 -4.78 2.94 -10.33
N GLU A 289 -5.33 1.83 -10.80
CA GLU A 289 -4.79 0.50 -10.59
C GLU A 289 -3.41 0.34 -11.25
N MET A 290 -2.46 -0.13 -10.45
CA MET A 290 -1.17 -0.64 -10.91
C MET A 290 -1.10 -2.14 -10.68
N ILE A 291 -0.57 -2.89 -11.65
CA ILE A 291 -0.29 -4.32 -11.49
C ILE A 291 1.17 -4.49 -11.09
N LEU A 292 1.39 -4.85 -9.83
CA LEU A 292 2.71 -5.00 -9.24
C LEU A 292 2.81 -6.34 -8.56
N ASN A 293 4.01 -6.91 -8.49
CA ASN A 293 4.28 -8.00 -7.57
C ASN A 293 4.71 -7.43 -6.21
N THR A 294 4.78 -8.32 -5.23
CA THR A 294 5.15 -7.99 -3.85
C THR A 294 6.54 -7.36 -3.74
N THR A 295 7.51 -7.82 -4.54
CA THR A 295 8.88 -7.27 -4.53
C THR A 295 8.91 -5.82 -5.00
N GLU A 296 8.17 -5.49 -6.06
CA GLU A 296 8.05 -4.13 -6.61
C GLU A 296 7.38 -3.19 -5.59
N ILE A 297 6.36 -3.67 -4.87
CA ILE A 297 5.73 -2.89 -3.79
C ILE A 297 6.73 -2.70 -2.63
N ALA A 298 7.39 -3.78 -2.18
CA ALA A 298 8.33 -3.75 -1.06
C ALA A 298 9.54 -2.85 -1.33
N SER A 299 9.99 -2.72 -2.58
CA SER A 299 11.07 -1.79 -2.93
C SER A 299 10.65 -0.32 -2.84
N LEU A 300 9.38 -0.01 -3.10
CA LEU A 300 8.85 1.36 -3.00
C LEU A 300 8.36 1.71 -1.58
N PHE A 301 7.95 0.70 -0.80
CA PHE A 301 7.50 0.85 0.57
C PHE A 301 7.80 -0.42 1.37
N HIS A 302 8.61 -0.31 2.42
CA HIS A 302 8.88 -1.41 3.36
C HIS A 302 8.79 -0.96 4.81
N LEU A 303 8.52 -1.91 5.71
CA LEU A 303 8.55 -1.66 7.14
C LEU A 303 9.99 -1.51 7.62
N PRO A 304 10.23 -0.65 8.63
CA PRO A 304 11.57 -0.48 9.17
C PRO A 304 11.98 -1.71 9.98
N GLY A 305 13.22 -2.16 9.82
CA GLY A 305 13.81 -3.15 10.72
C GLY A 305 14.22 -2.57 12.06
N GLN A 306 14.79 -3.46 12.89
CA GLN A 306 15.31 -3.12 14.22
C GLN A 306 16.48 -2.13 14.19
N ASN A 307 17.19 -2.07 13.07
CA ASN A 307 18.39 -1.26 12.97
C ASN A 307 18.17 0.01 12.12
N THR A 308 17.02 0.19 11.44
CA THR A 308 16.79 1.28 10.46
C THR A 308 17.16 2.65 11.07
N PRO A 309 18.10 3.41 10.47
CA PRO A 309 18.79 4.51 11.12
C PRO A 309 17.99 5.80 11.00
N ASN A 310 16.78 5.77 11.53
CA ASN A 310 15.93 6.94 11.62
C ASN A 310 15.41 7.05 13.07
N PRO A 311 15.90 8.04 13.84
CA PRO A 311 15.53 8.19 15.25
C PRO A 311 14.07 8.64 15.44
N LYS A 312 13.45 9.19 14.39
CA LYS A 312 12.06 9.65 14.42
C LYS A 312 11.04 8.53 14.22
N ILE A 313 11.46 7.32 13.84
CA ILE A 313 10.53 6.19 13.74
C ILE A 313 10.02 5.83 15.13
N GLN A 314 8.70 5.77 15.28
CA GLN A 314 8.08 5.31 16.52
C GLN A 314 8.37 3.81 16.72
N ARG A 315 8.88 3.43 17.90
CA ARG A 315 9.31 2.07 18.21
C ARG A 315 8.70 1.60 19.52
N HIS A 316 8.63 0.27 19.68
CA HIS A 316 8.34 -0.34 20.97
C HIS A 316 9.46 0.01 21.96
N GLN A 317 9.10 0.55 23.12
CA GLN A 317 10.04 0.94 24.19
C GLN A 317 10.62 -0.29 24.90
#